data_AF-A0A4R1XPL3-F1
#
_entry.id   AF-A0A4R1XPL3-F1
#
_cell.length_a   1.000
_cell.length_b   1.000
_cell.length_c   1.000
_cell.angle_alpha   90.00
_cell.angle_beta   90.00
_cell.angle_gamma   90.00
#
_symmetry.space_group_name_H-M   'P 1'
#
loop_
_entity.id
_entity.type
_entity.pdbx_description
1 polymer ?
#
loop_
_entity_poly.entity_id
_entity_poly.type
_entity_poly.pdbx_seq_one_letter_code
_entity_poly.pdbx_strand_id
1 'polypeptide(L)'
;MRIFLISLMALILTACSKPHDKYLGYWKLEESKFTRILEIKKEDKETYLVNENILREADLVGNKKKEQVLEKKEDQLGVNNGLTVIPFNLSDDGKVLRIKDQKYSKISEDEAKSTVKNTKDCRELAKQFIDEKKPFDGLFFSPNNINPNQAKLDAVKTKYSDLQKKIPECDFKI
;
A
#
# COMPACT_ATOMS: atom_id res chain seq x y z
N MET A 1 35.70 42.55 35.01
CA MET A 1 34.52 42.73 34.11
C MET A 1 34.94 42.28 32.73
N ARG A 2 34.30 41.37 32.00
CA ARG A 2 33.05 40.60 32.12
C ARG A 2 33.29 39.28 31.35
N ILE A 3 33.02 38.15 31.99
CA ILE A 3 32.97 36.84 31.35
C ILE A 3 31.62 36.78 30.60
N PHE A 4 31.64 36.69 29.28
CA PHE A 4 30.44 36.40 28.48
C PHE A 4 30.50 34.94 28.04
N LEU A 5 30.12 34.04 28.95
CA LEU A 5 29.72 32.68 28.63
C LEU A 5 28.26 32.72 28.17
N ILE A 6 28.04 32.87 26.86
CA ILE A 6 26.71 32.69 26.27
C ILE A 6 26.52 31.18 26.10
N SER A 7 26.05 30.53 27.17
CA SER A 7 25.51 29.17 27.12
C SER A 7 24.17 29.23 26.39
N LEU A 8 24.20 28.98 25.07
CA LEU A 8 23.00 28.79 24.28
C LEU A 8 22.51 27.35 24.52
N MET A 9 21.79 27.15 25.64
CA MET A 9 21.04 25.94 25.88
C MET A 9 19.86 25.93 24.89
N ALA A 10 20.07 25.31 23.72
CA ALA A 10 18.97 24.98 22.83
C ALA A 10 18.08 23.95 23.53
N LEU A 11 17.03 24.44 24.20
CA LEU A 11 15.90 23.64 24.62
C LEU A 11 15.25 23.09 23.36
N ILE A 12 15.73 21.92 22.92
CA ILE A 12 15.00 21.07 22.00
C ILE A 12 13.76 20.64 22.78
N LEU A 13 12.63 21.33 22.57
CA LEU A 13 11.32 20.79 22.89
C LEU A 13 11.18 19.52 22.04
N THR A 14 11.68 18.40 22.53
CA THR A 14 11.14 17.12 22.14
C THR A 14 9.70 17.18 22.61
N ALA A 15 8.78 17.51 21.68
CA ALA A 15 7.38 17.27 21.91
C ALA A 15 7.30 15.85 22.48
N CYS A 16 6.76 15.72 23.69
CA CYS A 16 6.63 14.44 24.40
C CYS A 16 5.55 13.62 23.68
N SER A 17 5.75 13.34 22.39
CA SER A 17 4.93 12.42 21.63
C SER A 17 5.12 11.06 22.27
N LYS A 18 4.03 10.30 22.39
CA LYS A 18 4.14 8.96 22.96
C LYS A 18 5.14 8.18 22.09
N PRO A 19 6.00 7.32 22.68
CA PRO A 19 7.01 6.59 21.94
C PRO A 19 6.47 5.83 20.71
N HIS A 20 5.19 5.48 20.71
CA HIS A 20 4.50 4.74 19.65
C HIS A 20 3.86 5.63 18.57
N ASP A 21 3.74 6.94 18.77
CA ASP A 21 3.12 7.84 17.77
C ASP A 21 4.02 8.02 16.53
N LYS A 22 5.32 7.71 16.65
CA LYS A 22 6.28 7.68 15.52
C LYS A 22 5.88 6.70 14.40
N TYR A 23 5.12 5.65 14.75
CA TYR A 23 4.65 4.63 13.80
C TYR A 23 3.47 5.11 12.94
N LEU A 24 2.76 6.16 13.36
CA LEU A 24 1.56 6.63 12.67
C LEU A 24 1.86 7.09 11.24
N GLY A 25 0.95 6.74 10.34
CA GLY A 25 0.98 7.12 8.93
C GLY A 25 0.98 5.93 7.99
N TYR A 26 1.45 6.19 6.77
CA TYR A 26 1.39 5.26 5.65
C TYR A 26 2.78 4.76 5.29
N TRP A 27 2.87 3.47 4.96
CA TRP A 27 4.10 2.73 4.80
C TRP A 27 4.03 1.92 3.50
N LYS A 28 4.79 2.32 2.48
CA LYS A 28 4.84 1.65 1.18
C LYS A 28 5.91 0.55 1.22
N LEU A 29 5.52 -0.68 0.87
CA LEU A 29 6.44 -1.81 0.75
C LEU A 29 7.46 -1.53 -0.36
N GLU A 30 8.75 -1.69 -0.03
CA GLU A 30 9.84 -1.59 -0.98
C GLU A 30 10.04 -2.89 -1.75
N GLU A 31 10.63 -2.80 -2.96
CA GLU A 31 11.13 -3.95 -3.73
C GLU A 31 10.08 -5.05 -4.03
N SER A 32 8.80 -4.69 -4.10
CA SER A 32 7.70 -5.62 -4.45
C SER A 32 7.14 -5.33 -5.83
N LYS A 33 6.84 -6.39 -6.59
CA LYS A 33 6.08 -6.28 -7.86
C LYS A 33 4.66 -5.77 -7.64
N PHE A 34 4.10 -5.99 -6.45
CA PHE A 34 2.77 -5.57 -6.09
C PHE A 34 2.87 -4.43 -5.08
N THR A 35 2.33 -3.27 -5.44
CA THR A 35 2.22 -2.15 -4.51
C THR A 35 1.40 -2.58 -3.30
N ARG A 36 1.94 -2.33 -2.11
CA ARG A 36 1.29 -2.57 -0.83
C ARG A 36 1.55 -1.35 0.05
N ILE A 37 0.49 -0.79 0.59
CA ILE A 37 0.57 0.34 1.52
C ILE A 37 -0.08 -0.09 2.83
N LEU A 38 0.74 -0.15 3.87
CA LEU A 38 0.30 -0.38 5.24
C LEU A 38 -0.06 0.97 5.88
N GLU A 39 -1.14 1.01 6.64
CA GLU A 39 -1.53 2.18 7.43
C GLU A 39 -1.48 1.81 8.92
N ILE A 40 -0.82 2.64 9.72
CA ILE A 40 -0.89 2.57 11.18
C ILE A 40 -1.61 3.81 11.66
N LYS A 41 -2.72 3.61 12.35
CA LYS A 41 -3.53 4.69 12.90
C LYS A 41 -3.80 4.48 14.38
N LYS A 42 -4.24 5.56 15.00
CA LYS A 42 -4.61 5.59 16.40
C LYS A 42 -6.13 5.61 16.49
N GLU A 43 -6.72 4.63 17.17
CA GLU A 43 -8.17 4.58 17.38
C GLU A 43 -8.56 5.43 18.60
N ASP A 44 -7.79 5.32 19.68
CA ASP A 44 -7.98 6.11 20.90
C ASP A 44 -6.61 6.46 21.54
N LYS A 45 -6.61 6.96 22.79
CA LYS A 45 -5.36 7.37 23.47
C LYS A 45 -4.32 6.25 23.59
N GLU A 46 -4.75 5.00 23.65
CA GLU A 46 -3.94 3.81 23.91
C GLU A 46 -4.02 2.75 22.80
N THR A 47 -5.01 2.78 21.93
CA THR A 47 -5.20 1.73 20.92
C THR A 47 -4.62 2.13 19.57
N TYR A 48 -3.71 1.31 19.05
CA TYR A 48 -3.13 1.45 17.72
C TYR A 48 -3.64 0.32 16.83
N LEU A 49 -4.04 0.65 15.61
CA LEU A 49 -4.55 -0.28 14.62
C LEU A 49 -3.62 -0.30 13.41
N VAL A 50 -3.47 -1.47 12.80
CA VAL A 50 -2.81 -1.64 11.52
C VAL A 50 -3.79 -2.14 10.47
N ASN A 51 -3.82 -1.44 9.34
CA ASN A 51 -4.36 -1.94 8.09
C ASN A 51 -3.18 -2.36 7.20
N GLU A 52 -2.95 -3.67 7.12
CA GLU A 52 -1.78 -4.25 6.45
C GLU A 52 -1.62 -3.93 4.94
N ASN A 53 -2.67 -3.40 4.30
CA ASN A 53 -2.74 -3.12 2.86
C ASN A 53 -4.05 -2.36 2.57
N ILE A 54 -4.00 -1.03 2.54
CA ILE A 54 -5.15 -0.16 2.24
C ILE A 54 -5.64 -0.28 0.79
N LEU A 55 -4.83 -0.90 -0.09
CA LEU A 55 -5.18 -1.09 -1.50
C LEU A 55 -6.14 -2.25 -1.71
N ARG A 56 -6.44 -3.04 -0.67
CA ARG A 56 -7.37 -4.18 -0.74
C ARG A 56 -8.55 -3.95 0.19
N GLU A 57 -9.76 -4.06 -0.37
CA GLU A 57 -11.01 -3.94 0.39
C GLU A 57 -11.36 -5.23 1.14
N ALA A 58 -10.94 -6.37 0.59
CA ALA A 58 -11.18 -7.69 1.14
C ALA A 58 -9.88 -8.45 1.45
N ASP A 59 -9.97 -9.37 2.42
CA ASP A 59 -8.92 -10.32 2.74
C ASP A 59 -8.73 -11.36 1.61
N LEU A 60 -7.87 -12.36 1.84
CA LEU A 60 -7.60 -13.42 0.85
C LEU A 60 -8.79 -14.34 0.56
N VAL A 61 -9.81 -14.35 1.41
CA VAL A 61 -11.00 -15.21 1.29
C VAL A 61 -12.26 -14.42 0.95
N GLY A 62 -12.13 -13.12 0.66
CA GLY A 62 -13.23 -12.26 0.19
C GLY A 62 -14.02 -11.57 1.30
N ASN A 63 -13.65 -11.69 2.57
CA ASN A 63 -14.32 -10.97 3.65
C ASN A 63 -13.84 -9.53 3.72
N LYS A 64 -14.70 -8.63 4.25
CA LYS A 64 -14.29 -7.27 4.59
C LYS A 64 -13.07 -7.34 5.50
N LYS A 65 -12.01 -6.67 5.07
CA LYS A 65 -10.76 -6.64 5.83
C LYS A 65 -10.99 -6.02 7.21
N LYS A 66 -10.46 -6.68 8.24
CA LYS A 66 -10.41 -6.16 9.61
C LYS A 66 -9.03 -5.59 9.88
N GLU A 67 -9.02 -4.45 10.54
CA GLU A 67 -7.80 -3.88 11.10
C GLU A 67 -7.37 -4.72 12.30
N GLN A 68 -6.07 -4.81 12.54
CA GLN A 68 -5.52 -5.57 13.66
C GLN A 68 -5.06 -4.59 14.74
N VAL A 69 -5.40 -4.91 15.99
CA VAL A 69 -4.86 -4.19 17.15
C VAL A 69 -3.37 -4.52 17.26
N LEU A 70 -2.54 -3.48 17.33
CA LEU A 70 -1.12 -3.62 17.58
C LEU A 70 -0.88 -3.78 19.09
N GLU A 71 -0.06 -4.76 19.45
CA GLU A 71 0.44 -4.91 20.80
C GLU A 71 1.60 -3.95 21.05
N LYS A 72 1.62 -3.37 22.24
CA LYS A 72 2.74 -2.54 22.71
C LYS A 72 3.68 -3.40 23.52
N LYS A 73 4.97 -3.32 23.21
CA LYS A 73 6.03 -3.90 24.01
C LYS A 73 7.13 -2.88 24.17
N GLU A 74 7.31 -2.38 25.39
CA GLU A 74 8.26 -1.31 25.71
C GLU A 74 8.04 -0.06 24.85
N ASP A 75 8.91 0.21 23.89
CA ASP A 75 8.85 1.33 22.94
C ASP A 75 8.51 0.90 21.50
N GLN A 76 8.07 -0.35 21.33
CA GLN A 76 7.76 -0.96 20.04
C GLN A 76 6.27 -1.35 19.92
N LEU A 77 5.77 -1.25 18.69
CA LEU A 77 4.51 -1.88 18.30
C LEU A 77 4.80 -3.24 17.66
N GLY A 78 3.81 -4.12 17.65
CA GLY A 78 3.89 -5.39 16.93
C GLY A 78 2.53 -6.01 16.69
N VAL A 79 2.47 -6.96 15.78
CA VAL A 79 1.25 -7.74 15.51
C VAL A 79 1.34 -9.10 16.20
N ASN A 80 0.32 -9.45 16.99
CA ASN A 80 0.22 -10.80 17.54
C ASN A 80 -0.44 -11.74 16.53
N ASN A 81 0.24 -12.82 16.20
CA ASN A 81 -0.26 -13.85 15.27
C ASN A 81 -0.84 -15.09 15.96
N GLY A 82 -1.08 -15.03 17.27
CA GLY A 82 -1.56 -16.13 18.12
C GLY A 82 -0.46 -16.99 18.74
N LEU A 83 0.79 -16.87 18.26
CA LEU A 83 1.95 -17.61 18.80
C LEU A 83 3.01 -16.67 19.38
N THR A 84 3.23 -15.52 18.75
CA THR A 84 4.21 -14.52 19.16
C THR A 84 3.82 -13.13 18.65
N VAL A 85 4.47 -12.11 19.22
CA VAL A 85 4.38 -10.74 18.73
C VAL A 85 5.47 -10.54 17.69
N ILE A 86 5.07 -10.27 16.45
CA ILE A 86 5.98 -9.88 15.38
C ILE A 86 6.27 -8.38 15.53
N PRO A 87 7.51 -7.99 15.86
CA PRO A 87 7.83 -6.59 16.13
C PRO A 87 7.85 -5.76 14.86
N PHE A 88 7.41 -4.51 14.99
CA PHE A 88 7.54 -3.46 13.99
C PHE A 88 8.80 -2.68 14.33
N ASN A 89 9.89 -2.94 13.61
CA ASN A 89 11.17 -2.29 13.86
C ASN A 89 11.23 -0.99 13.07
N LEU A 90 11.13 0.14 13.76
CA LEU A 90 11.25 1.46 13.16
C LEU A 90 12.70 1.96 13.24
N SER A 91 13.21 2.52 12.14
CA SER A 91 14.50 3.22 12.15
C SER A 91 14.48 4.46 13.05
N ASP A 92 15.66 4.86 13.53
CA ASP A 92 15.78 6.01 14.43
C ASP A 92 15.27 7.33 13.82
N ASP A 93 15.38 7.47 12.49
CA ASP A 93 14.87 8.62 11.74
C ASP A 93 13.35 8.56 11.46
N GLY A 94 12.68 7.46 11.83
CA GLY A 94 11.25 7.26 11.65
C GLY A 94 10.81 7.13 10.19
N LYS A 95 11.71 6.86 9.24
CA LYS A 95 11.42 6.78 7.80
C LYS A 95 11.32 5.36 7.26
N VAL A 96 11.90 4.38 7.94
CA VAL A 96 11.93 2.99 7.51
C VAL A 96 11.31 2.11 8.58
N LEU A 97 10.31 1.33 8.18
CA LEU A 97 9.66 0.32 9.01
C LEU A 97 10.02 -1.07 8.48
N ARG A 98 10.49 -1.95 9.37
CA ARG A 98 10.77 -3.35 9.05
C ARG A 98 9.85 -4.27 9.83
N ILE A 99 9.19 -5.17 9.09
CA ILE A 99 8.33 -6.22 9.65
C ILE A 99 8.82 -7.54 9.04
N LYS A 100 9.46 -8.39 9.85
CA LYS A 100 10.21 -9.56 9.36
C LYS A 100 11.25 -9.15 8.31
N ASP A 101 11.21 -9.75 7.14
CA ASP A 101 12.04 -9.49 5.96
C ASP A 101 11.52 -8.31 5.11
N GLN A 102 10.33 -7.81 5.38
CA GLN A 102 9.71 -6.74 4.60
C GLN A 102 10.18 -5.37 5.06
N LYS A 103 10.64 -4.56 4.11
CA LYS A 103 11.04 -3.17 4.31
C LYS A 103 9.99 -2.23 3.74
N TYR A 104 9.60 -1.23 4.53
CA TYR A 104 8.64 -0.22 4.15
C TYR A 104 9.24 1.17 4.30
N SER A 105 8.96 2.04 3.34
CA SER A 105 9.26 3.47 3.40
C SER A 105 8.02 4.26 3.80
N LYS A 106 8.20 5.25 4.67
CA LYS A 106 7.12 6.17 5.05
C LYS A 106 6.74 7.03 3.85
N ILE A 107 5.46 7.14 3.55
CA ILE A 107 4.92 7.96 2.46
C ILE A 107 3.95 9.02 3.00
N SER A 108 3.69 10.05 2.20
CA SER A 108 2.71 11.07 2.54
C SER A 108 1.28 10.53 2.41
N GLU A 109 0.34 11.19 3.09
CA GLU A 109 -1.09 10.88 2.95
C GLU A 109 -1.59 11.11 1.51
N ASP A 110 -1.10 12.14 0.83
CA ASP A 110 -1.47 12.42 -0.56
C ASP A 110 -0.96 11.34 -1.53
N GLU A 111 0.26 10.83 -1.31
CA GLU A 111 0.79 9.68 -2.06
C GLU A 111 -0.05 8.43 -1.79
N ALA A 112 -0.44 8.18 -0.54
CA ALA A 112 -1.29 7.04 -0.20
C ALA A 112 -2.67 7.13 -0.87
N LYS A 113 -3.33 8.30 -0.79
CA LYS A 113 -4.65 8.55 -1.40
C LYS A 113 -4.62 8.43 -2.92
N SER A 114 -3.61 9.02 -3.56
CA SER A 114 -3.45 8.92 -5.02
C SER A 114 -3.20 7.48 -5.46
N THR A 115 -2.40 6.70 -4.71
CA THR A 115 -2.18 5.27 -5.00
C THR A 115 -3.46 4.45 -4.83
N VAL A 116 -4.26 4.70 -3.78
CA VAL A 116 -5.57 4.05 -3.59
C VAL A 116 -6.49 4.32 -4.78
N LYS A 117 -6.58 5.60 -5.21
CA LYS A 117 -7.38 6.00 -6.36
C LYS A 117 -6.90 5.30 -7.64
N ASN A 118 -5.61 5.38 -7.96
CA ASN A 118 -5.04 4.76 -9.16
C ASN A 118 -5.27 3.24 -9.18
N THR A 119 -5.12 2.58 -8.02
CA THR A 119 -5.37 1.13 -7.90
C THR A 119 -6.84 0.78 -8.15
N LYS A 120 -7.78 1.63 -7.70
CA LYS A 120 -9.21 1.46 -7.95
C LYS A 120 -9.55 1.67 -9.43
N ASP A 121 -9.06 2.76 -10.00
CA ASP A 121 -9.27 3.09 -11.42
C ASP A 121 -8.68 2.00 -12.33
N CYS A 122 -7.51 1.47 -11.98
CA CYS A 122 -6.88 0.36 -12.71
C CYS A 122 -7.69 -0.94 -12.63
N ARG A 123 -8.23 -1.27 -11.44
CA ARG A 123 -9.11 -2.46 -11.27
C ARG A 123 -10.39 -2.34 -12.09
N GLU A 124 -11.00 -1.16 -12.12
CA GLU A 124 -12.19 -0.91 -12.93
C GLU A 124 -11.85 -1.01 -14.43
N LEU A 125 -10.73 -0.45 -14.86
CA LEU A 125 -10.27 -0.55 -16.24
C LEU A 125 -9.99 -2.01 -16.66
N ALA A 126 -9.36 -2.80 -15.79
CA ALA A 126 -9.12 -4.22 -16.03
C ALA A 126 -10.43 -5.01 -16.15
N LYS A 127 -11.44 -4.68 -15.32
CA LYS A 127 -12.78 -5.28 -15.42
C LYS A 127 -13.46 -4.94 -16.74
N GLN A 128 -13.41 -3.67 -17.15
CA GLN A 128 -13.95 -3.23 -18.45
C GLN A 128 -13.26 -3.94 -19.61
N PHE A 129 -11.94 -4.13 -19.55
CA PHE A 129 -11.20 -4.92 -20.54
C PHE A 129 -11.71 -6.36 -20.61
N ILE A 130 -11.85 -7.04 -19.47
CA ILE A 130 -12.37 -8.42 -19.41
C ILE A 130 -13.77 -8.48 -20.02
N ASP A 131 -14.66 -7.55 -19.66
CA ASP A 131 -16.04 -7.52 -20.17
C ASP A 131 -16.10 -7.26 -21.69
N GLU A 132 -15.27 -6.35 -22.21
CA GLU A 132 -15.20 -6.04 -23.65
C GLU A 132 -14.47 -7.14 -24.46
N LYS A 133 -13.55 -7.87 -23.82
CA LYS A 133 -12.84 -9.01 -24.40
C LYS A 133 -13.70 -10.29 -24.42
N LYS A 134 -14.62 -10.46 -23.46
CA LYS A 134 -15.44 -11.66 -23.26
C LYS A 134 -16.11 -12.21 -24.53
N PRO A 135 -16.64 -11.40 -25.47
CA PRO A 135 -17.23 -11.92 -26.71
C PRO A 135 -16.24 -12.64 -27.63
N PHE A 136 -14.93 -12.47 -27.42
CA PHE A 136 -13.87 -13.12 -28.18
C PHE A 136 -13.28 -14.34 -27.48
N ASP A 137 -13.62 -14.56 -26.21
CA ASP A 137 -13.18 -15.73 -25.44
C ASP A 137 -13.97 -16.98 -25.89
N GLY A 138 -13.28 -18.00 -26.40
CA GLY A 138 -13.89 -19.27 -26.83
C GLY A 138 -13.91 -19.54 -28.34
N LEU A 139 -13.40 -18.63 -29.19
CA LEU A 139 -13.29 -18.82 -30.65
C LEU A 139 -12.15 -19.78 -31.08
N PHE A 140 -11.60 -20.58 -30.16
CA PHE A 140 -10.39 -21.39 -30.34
C PHE A 140 -10.59 -22.78 -30.99
N PHE A 141 -11.80 -23.12 -31.45
CA PHE A 141 -12.09 -24.45 -32.03
C PHE A 141 -12.55 -24.41 -33.50
N SER A 142 -11.97 -23.51 -34.31
CA SER A 142 -12.17 -23.58 -35.77
C SER A 142 -10.84 -23.91 -36.47
N PRO A 143 -10.72 -25.07 -37.15
CA PRO A 143 -9.48 -25.55 -37.78
C PRO A 143 -8.88 -24.61 -38.85
N ASN A 144 -9.65 -23.62 -39.31
CA ASN A 144 -9.27 -22.73 -40.41
C ASN A 144 -8.71 -21.36 -39.97
N ASN A 145 -8.33 -21.23 -38.69
CA ASN A 145 -7.33 -20.28 -38.15
C ASN A 145 -7.37 -18.80 -38.60
N ILE A 146 -8.52 -18.29 -39.04
CA ILE A 146 -8.76 -16.86 -39.20
C ILE A 146 -9.94 -16.52 -38.29
N ASN A 147 -9.65 -16.02 -37.10
CA ASN A 147 -10.69 -15.42 -36.28
C ASN A 147 -11.14 -14.14 -37.00
N PRO A 148 -12.36 -14.05 -37.58
CA PRO A 148 -12.82 -12.88 -38.32
C PRO A 148 -12.90 -11.62 -37.43
N ASN A 149 -12.74 -11.80 -36.12
CA ASN A 149 -12.74 -10.75 -35.13
C ASN A 149 -11.36 -10.51 -34.50
N GLN A 150 -10.26 -11.08 -35.03
CA GLN A 150 -8.91 -10.85 -34.51
C GLN A 150 -8.53 -9.37 -34.54
N ALA A 151 -8.78 -8.67 -35.65
CA ALA A 151 -8.53 -7.23 -35.77
C ALA A 151 -9.35 -6.42 -34.74
N LYS A 152 -10.56 -6.87 -34.40
CA LYS A 152 -11.39 -6.23 -33.36
C LYS A 152 -10.82 -6.48 -31.97
N LEU A 153 -10.38 -7.71 -31.69
CA LEU A 153 -9.71 -8.04 -30.43
C LEU A 153 -8.42 -7.23 -30.26
N ASP A 154 -7.61 -7.11 -31.30
CA ASP A 154 -6.36 -6.33 -31.27
C ASP A 154 -6.64 -4.83 -31.09
N ALA A 155 -7.72 -4.31 -31.69
CA ALA A 155 -8.18 -2.94 -31.42
C ALA A 155 -8.61 -2.74 -29.95
N VAL A 156 -9.33 -3.69 -29.36
CA VAL A 156 -9.68 -3.68 -27.92
C VAL A 156 -8.40 -3.68 -27.08
N LYS A 157 -7.48 -4.62 -27.33
CA LYS A 157 -6.19 -4.68 -26.62
C LYS A 157 -5.41 -3.36 -26.71
N THR A 158 -5.35 -2.76 -27.89
CA THR A 158 -4.64 -1.49 -28.12
C THR A 158 -5.28 -0.35 -27.33
N LYS A 159 -6.61 -0.22 -27.40
CA LYS A 159 -7.40 0.75 -26.61
C LYS A 159 -7.08 0.65 -25.12
N TYR A 160 -7.14 -0.55 -24.55
CA TYR A 160 -6.90 -0.74 -23.11
C TYR A 160 -5.44 -0.55 -22.72
N SER A 161 -4.49 -0.90 -23.59
CA SER A 161 -3.06 -0.60 -23.39
C SER A 161 -2.82 0.91 -23.29
N ASP A 162 -3.48 1.72 -24.11
CA ASP A 162 -3.33 3.18 -24.08
C ASP A 162 -4.07 3.84 -22.92
N LEU A 163 -5.20 3.28 -22.49
CA LEU A 163 -5.88 3.72 -21.27
C LEU A 163 -5.08 3.37 -20.01
N GLN A 164 -4.48 2.18 -19.96
CA GLN A 164 -3.66 1.71 -18.85
C GLN A 164 -2.48 2.65 -18.59
N LYS A 165 -1.78 3.11 -19.64
CA LYS A 165 -0.64 4.05 -19.54
C LYS A 165 -0.99 5.40 -18.90
N LYS A 166 -2.28 5.78 -18.87
CA LYS A 166 -2.75 7.04 -18.25
C LYS A 166 -2.93 6.92 -16.75
N ILE A 167 -2.88 5.71 -16.20
CA ILE A 167 -3.05 5.44 -14.77
C ILE A 167 -1.69 5.01 -14.21
N PRO A 168 -1.08 5.81 -13.31
CA PRO A 168 0.20 5.45 -12.70
C PRO A 168 0.15 4.09 -11.98
N GLU A 169 1.22 3.30 -12.10
CA GLU A 169 1.35 1.96 -11.52
C GLU A 169 0.27 0.95 -11.98
N CYS A 170 -0.49 1.24 -13.04
CA CYS A 170 -1.48 0.31 -13.58
C CYS A 170 -0.82 -0.67 -14.55
N ASP A 171 -0.79 -1.95 -14.16
CA ASP A 171 -0.31 -3.03 -15.02
C ASP A 171 -1.16 -4.30 -14.90
N PHE A 172 -2.07 -4.49 -15.86
CA PHE A 172 -2.86 -5.71 -15.98
C PHE A 172 -2.61 -6.38 -17.32
N LYS A 173 -2.76 -7.70 -17.35
CA LYS A 173 -2.47 -8.50 -18.54
C LYS A 173 -3.53 -8.29 -19.63
N ILE A 174 -3.08 -7.89 -20.81
CA ILE A 174 -3.88 -7.69 -22.04
C ILE A 174 -3.65 -8.84 -23.04
#